data_AF-A0A7C6IWT0-F1
#
_entry.id   AF-A0A7C6IWT0-F1
#
_cell.length_a   1.000
_cell.length_b   1.000
_cell.length_c   1.000
_cell.angle_alpha   90.00
_cell.angle_beta   90.00
_cell.angle_gamma   90.00
#
_symmetry.space_group_name_H-M   'P 1'
#
loop_
_entity.id
_entity.type
_entity.pdbx_description
1 polymer ?
#
loop_
_entity_poly.entity_id
_entity_poly.type
_entity_poly.pdbx_seq_one_letter_code
_entity_poly.pdbx_strand_id
1 'polypeptide(L)'
;MNLLNKLERRFGRYAIPNLMKYVVILYGLGLMINTISPLFYRVFLSLDFDMIKRGQVWRLVTFIIPQVSIRDLLFVVLAAYMFYMIGNSLERAWGAFRLNLYFFSGVFFNVIASWITYLITGFSENPSIDYVYGSMFFAFAAIYPNTQFLIYFLIPV
;
A
#
# COMPACT_ATOMS: atom_id res chain seq x y z
N MET A 1 0.43 -26.26 16.04
CA MET A 1 -0.17 -25.92 14.73
C MET A 1 -0.41 -24.42 14.68
N ASN A 2 0.35 -23.70 13.86
CA ASN A 2 0.27 -22.24 13.78
C ASN A 2 -1.09 -21.79 13.23
N LEU A 3 -1.70 -20.79 13.88
CA LEU A 3 -2.97 -20.17 13.48
C LEU A 3 -2.93 -19.69 12.02
N LEU A 4 -1.75 -19.21 11.59
CA LEU A 4 -1.43 -18.88 10.19
C LEU A 4 -1.61 -20.06 9.23
N ASN A 5 -1.12 -21.26 9.56
CA ASN A 5 -1.25 -22.43 8.67
C ASN A 5 -2.71 -22.89 8.55
N LYS A 6 -3.52 -22.68 9.59
CA LYS A 6 -4.96 -22.99 9.56
C LYS A 6 -5.72 -21.97 8.70
N LEU A 7 -5.36 -20.69 8.80
CA LEU A 7 -5.89 -19.62 7.95
C LEU A 7 -5.48 -19.83 6.49
N GLU A 8 -4.23 -20.18 6.23
CA GLU A 8 -3.70 -20.46 4.88
C GLU A 8 -4.44 -21.63 4.22
N ARG A 9 -4.71 -22.72 4.97
CA ARG A 9 -5.50 -23.85 4.43
C ARG A 9 -6.95 -23.49 4.09
N ARG A 10 -7.57 -22.53 4.80
CA ARG A 10 -8.98 -22.14 4.58
C ARG A 10 -9.13 -21.00 3.58
N PHE A 11 -8.22 -20.02 3.61
CA PHE A 11 -8.29 -18.77 2.85
C PHE A 11 -7.20 -18.63 1.78
N GLY A 12 -6.27 -19.57 1.66
CA GLY A 12 -5.21 -19.55 0.65
C GLY A 12 -5.75 -19.44 -0.79
N ARG A 13 -6.95 -19.96 -1.05
CA ARG A 13 -7.64 -19.82 -2.35
C ARG A 13 -8.04 -18.38 -2.73
N TYR A 14 -8.09 -17.48 -1.75
CA TYR A 14 -8.44 -16.07 -1.95
C TYR A 14 -7.21 -15.16 -1.99
N ALA A 15 -6.00 -15.71 -1.84
CA ALA A 15 -4.78 -14.93 -1.99
C ALA A 15 -4.70 -14.40 -3.42
N ILE A 16 -4.48 -13.09 -3.57
CA ILE A 16 -4.29 -12.48 -4.88
C ILE A 16 -2.84 -12.73 -5.30
N PRO A 17 -2.59 -13.55 -6.34
CA PRO A 17 -1.24 -13.75 -6.83
C PRO A 17 -0.75 -12.49 -7.53
N ASN A 18 0.54 -12.18 -7.40
CA ASN A 18 1.15 -10.97 -7.93
C ASN A 18 0.48 -9.69 -7.42
N LEU A 19 0.20 -9.61 -6.12
CA LEU A 19 -0.48 -8.48 -5.49
C LEU A 19 0.16 -7.15 -5.88
N MET A 20 1.50 -7.11 -5.94
CA MET A 20 2.25 -5.91 -6.29
C MET A 20 2.01 -5.41 -7.70
N LYS A 21 1.62 -6.29 -8.63
CA LYS A 21 1.25 -5.86 -9.99
C LYS A 21 0.02 -4.94 -9.95
N TYR A 22 -0.97 -5.29 -9.15
CA TYR A 22 -2.17 -4.47 -8.97
C TYR A 22 -1.84 -3.14 -8.29
N VAL A 23 -0.94 -3.16 -7.31
CA VAL A 23 -0.42 -1.95 -6.67
C VAL A 23 0.22 -1.00 -7.70
N VAL A 24 1.07 -1.51 -8.59
CA VAL A 24 1.68 -0.68 -9.66
C VAL A 24 0.62 -0.09 -10.60
N ILE A 25 -0.43 -0.86 -10.93
CA ILE A 25 -1.56 -0.35 -11.71
C ILE A 25 -2.26 0.80 -10.95
N LEU A 26 -2.44 0.68 -9.62
CA LEU A 26 -3.01 1.74 -8.79
C LEU A 26 -2.12 2.99 -8.77
N TYR A 27 -0.80 2.86 -8.79
CA TYR A 27 0.12 4.01 -8.98
C TYR A 27 -0.13 4.72 -10.32
N GLY A 28 -0.31 3.95 -11.41
CA GLY A 28 -0.66 4.49 -12.72
C GLY A 28 -2.01 5.22 -12.70
N LEU A 29 -3.03 4.64 -12.06
CA LEU A 29 -4.33 5.28 -11.88
C LEU A 29 -4.23 6.57 -11.03
N GLY A 30 -3.44 6.54 -9.96
CA GLY A 30 -3.17 7.72 -9.11
C GLY A 30 -2.55 8.86 -9.91
N LEU A 31 -1.57 8.56 -10.77
CA LEU A 31 -0.97 9.54 -11.68
C LEU A 31 -2.02 10.13 -12.64
N MET A 32 -2.84 9.28 -13.27
CA MET A 32 -3.88 9.74 -14.20
C MET A 32 -4.90 10.64 -13.50
N ILE A 33 -5.40 10.23 -12.33
CA ILE A 33 -6.40 10.98 -11.56
C ILE A 33 -5.85 12.35 -11.16
N ASN A 34 -4.63 12.40 -10.61
CA ASN A 34 -4.02 13.65 -10.17
C ASN A 34 -3.71 14.59 -11.35
N THR A 35 -3.38 14.04 -12.51
CA THR A 35 -3.12 14.84 -13.72
C THR A 35 -4.40 15.47 -14.28
N ILE A 36 -5.52 14.73 -14.30
CA ILE A 36 -6.79 15.24 -14.84
C ILE A 36 -7.48 16.17 -13.84
N SER A 37 -7.54 15.78 -12.57
CA SER A 37 -8.17 16.58 -11.52
C SER A 37 -7.54 16.27 -10.15
N PRO A 38 -6.59 17.11 -9.70
CA PRO A 38 -5.96 16.96 -8.39
C PRO A 38 -6.97 17.00 -7.23
N LEU A 39 -8.05 17.77 -7.41
CA LEU A 39 -9.11 17.92 -6.43
C LEU A 39 -10.01 16.69 -6.36
N PHE A 40 -10.18 15.95 -7.46
CA PHE A 40 -11.06 14.77 -7.49
C PHE A 40 -10.63 13.72 -6.45
N TYR A 41 -9.33 13.48 -6.32
CA TYR A 41 -8.81 12.54 -5.32
C TYR A 41 -9.18 12.98 -3.90
N ARG A 42 -8.89 14.22 -3.53
CA ARG A 42 -9.18 14.75 -2.18
C ARG A 42 -10.67 14.88 -1.87
N VAL A 43 -11.51 15.08 -2.88
CA VAL A 43 -12.94 15.30 -2.67
C VAL A 43 -13.72 13.99 -2.67
N PHE A 44 -13.29 12.96 -3.41
CA PHE A 44 -14.10 11.74 -3.59
C PHE A 44 -13.42 10.43 -3.17
N LEU A 45 -12.09 10.37 -3.20
CA LEU A 45 -11.33 9.11 -3.03
C LEU A 45 -10.57 9.03 -1.72
N SER A 46 -10.15 10.16 -1.15
CA SER A 46 -9.45 10.21 0.12
C SER A 46 -10.34 9.72 1.26
N LEU A 47 -9.68 9.17 2.29
CA LEU A 47 -10.36 8.72 3.48
C LEU A 47 -10.86 9.92 4.28
N ASP A 48 -12.18 9.97 4.50
CA ASP A 48 -12.87 11.03 5.24
C ASP A 48 -14.04 10.42 6.00
N PHE A 49 -13.98 10.42 7.34
CA PHE A 49 -14.99 9.79 8.17
C PHE A 49 -16.31 10.55 8.23
N ASP A 50 -16.29 11.87 8.06
CA ASP A 50 -17.52 12.67 7.99
C ASP A 50 -18.32 12.32 6.76
N MET A 51 -17.63 12.10 5.64
CA MET A 51 -18.26 11.66 4.38
C MET A 51 -18.64 10.17 4.41
N ILE A 52 -17.86 9.31 5.07
CA ILE A 52 -18.22 7.90 5.27
C ILE A 52 -19.51 7.78 6.08
N LYS A 53 -19.69 8.58 7.13
CA LYS A 53 -20.94 8.64 7.91
C LYS A 53 -22.14 9.05 7.05
N ARG A 54 -21.92 9.84 6.00
CA ARG A 54 -22.94 10.26 5.02
C ARG A 54 -23.18 9.23 3.90
N GLY A 55 -22.57 8.04 3.99
CA GLY A 55 -22.80 6.92 3.06
C GLY A 55 -21.68 6.66 2.05
N GLN A 56 -20.57 7.40 2.08
CA GLN A 56 -19.46 7.23 1.12
C GLN A 56 -18.48 6.11 1.54
N VAL A 57 -18.97 4.88 1.64
CA VAL A 57 -18.20 3.72 2.17
C VAL A 57 -17.03 3.30 1.28
N TRP A 58 -17.04 3.64 -0.01
CA TRP A 58 -15.95 3.31 -0.94
C TRP A 58 -14.61 3.94 -0.56
N ARG A 59 -14.62 5.03 0.22
CA ARG A 59 -13.41 5.71 0.73
C ARG A 59 -12.51 4.81 1.56
N LEU A 60 -13.06 3.77 2.17
CA LEU A 60 -12.31 2.74 2.91
C LEU A 60 -11.44 1.86 2.01
N VAL A 61 -11.64 1.89 0.69
CA VAL A 61 -10.86 1.12 -0.28
C VAL A 61 -10.13 2.05 -1.25
N THR A 62 -10.75 3.14 -1.68
CA THR A 62 -10.15 4.05 -2.68
C THR A 62 -8.93 4.80 -2.18
N PHE A 63 -8.77 4.98 -0.86
CA PHE A 63 -7.59 5.64 -0.28
C PHE A 63 -6.27 4.89 -0.54
N ILE A 64 -6.35 3.60 -0.91
CA ILE A 64 -5.20 2.78 -1.29
C ILE A 64 -4.51 3.34 -2.55
N ILE A 65 -5.26 4.05 -3.41
CA ILE A 65 -4.72 4.66 -4.62
C ILE A 65 -3.71 5.75 -4.21
N PRO A 66 -2.42 5.64 -4.56
CA PRO A 66 -1.43 6.62 -4.15
C PRO A 66 -1.71 7.99 -4.77
N GLN A 67 -1.66 9.06 -3.96
CA GLN A 67 -1.76 10.43 -4.46
C GLN A 67 -0.39 10.88 -5.01
N VAL A 68 -0.10 10.51 -6.26
CA VAL A 68 1.18 10.80 -6.93
C VAL A 68 1.01 11.85 -8.03
N SER A 69 2.05 12.64 -8.28
CA SER A 69 2.04 13.77 -9.23
C SER A 69 2.91 13.48 -10.45
N ILE A 70 2.48 13.95 -11.63
CA ILE A 70 3.28 13.88 -12.86
C ILE A 70 4.58 14.69 -12.77
N ARG A 71 4.63 15.71 -11.89
CA ARG A 71 5.84 16.52 -11.68
C ARG A 71 7.01 15.68 -11.16
N ASP A 72 6.70 14.63 -10.41
CA ASP A 72 7.67 13.74 -9.77
C ASP A 72 7.74 12.39 -10.48
N LEU A 73 7.39 12.34 -11.78
CA LEU A 73 7.21 11.10 -12.56
C LEU A 73 8.39 10.13 -12.40
N LEU A 74 9.63 10.63 -12.46
CA LEU A 74 10.83 9.81 -12.31
C LEU A 74 10.87 9.10 -10.94
N PHE A 75 10.59 9.82 -9.86
CA PHE A 75 10.56 9.25 -8.51
C PHE A 75 9.37 8.31 -8.31
N VAL A 76 8.21 8.62 -8.89
CA VAL A 76 7.03 7.77 -8.82
C VAL A 76 7.29 6.43 -9.52
N VAL A 77 7.87 6.46 -10.71
CA VAL A 77 8.22 5.24 -11.45
C VAL A 77 9.28 4.44 -10.71
N LEU A 78 10.31 5.11 -10.17
CA LEU A 78 11.34 4.46 -9.37
C LEU A 78 10.77 3.79 -8.11
N ALA A 79 9.91 4.51 -7.37
CA ALA A 79 9.26 3.99 -6.16
C ALA A 79 8.35 2.80 -6.50
N ALA A 80 7.51 2.93 -7.54
CA ALA A 80 6.65 1.84 -7.98
C ALA A 80 7.45 0.60 -8.40
N TYR A 81 8.57 0.78 -9.11
CA TYR A 81 9.48 -0.31 -9.46
C TYR A 81 10.11 -0.96 -8.22
N MET A 82 10.62 -0.17 -7.28
CA MET A 82 11.20 -0.68 -6.03
C MET A 82 10.18 -1.47 -5.22
N PHE A 83 8.98 -0.94 -5.01
CA PHE A 83 7.92 -1.64 -4.28
C PHE A 83 7.48 -2.91 -4.99
N TYR A 84 7.40 -2.88 -6.33
CA TYR A 84 7.13 -4.08 -7.12
C TYR A 84 8.19 -5.17 -6.92
N MET A 85 9.46 -4.80 -7.00
CA MET A 85 10.59 -5.73 -6.82
C MET A 85 10.61 -6.31 -5.40
N ILE A 86 10.46 -5.45 -4.39
CA ILE A 86 10.43 -5.83 -2.98
C ILE A 86 9.27 -6.80 -2.72
N GLY A 87 8.04 -6.39 -3.07
CA GLY A 87 6.88 -7.21 -2.75
C GLY A 87 6.84 -8.51 -3.54
N ASN A 88 7.32 -8.56 -4.79
CA ASN A 88 7.49 -9.84 -5.50
C ASN A 88 8.52 -10.76 -4.83
N SER A 89 9.60 -10.20 -4.28
CA SER A 89 10.61 -10.99 -3.57
C SER A 89 10.04 -11.54 -2.26
N LEU A 90 9.27 -10.73 -1.54
CA LEU A 90 8.51 -11.18 -0.36
C LEU A 90 7.46 -12.24 -0.72
N GLU A 91 6.74 -12.07 -1.83
CA GLU A 91 5.73 -13.04 -2.29
C GLU A 91 6.37 -14.40 -2.57
N ARG A 92 7.56 -14.43 -3.19
CA ARG A 92 8.32 -15.66 -3.42
C ARG A 92 8.84 -16.28 -2.13
N ALA A 93 9.29 -15.48 -1.16
CA ALA A 93 9.84 -15.97 0.09
C ALA A 93 8.75 -16.50 1.05
N TRP A 94 7.60 -15.85 1.11
CA TRP A 94 6.53 -16.17 2.07
C TRP A 94 5.34 -16.90 1.47
N GLY A 95 5.16 -16.83 0.16
CA GLY A 95 3.93 -17.24 -0.53
C GLY A 95 2.88 -16.13 -0.60
N ALA A 96 2.02 -16.21 -1.61
CA ALA A 96 1.00 -15.19 -1.91
C ALA A 96 0.08 -14.90 -0.71
N PHE A 97 -0.38 -15.93 0.00
CA PHE A 97 -1.32 -15.77 1.12
C PHE A 97 -0.75 -14.89 2.24
N ARG A 98 0.50 -15.13 2.64
CA ARG A 98 1.13 -14.40 3.75
C ARG A 98 1.39 -12.94 3.37
N LEU A 99 1.83 -12.68 2.13
CA LEU A 99 2.00 -11.32 1.65
C LEU A 99 0.67 -10.57 1.60
N ASN A 100 -0.40 -11.21 1.12
CA ASN A 100 -1.74 -10.61 1.11
C ASN A 100 -2.19 -10.26 2.53
N LEU A 101 -2.06 -11.20 3.47
CA LEU A 101 -2.42 -10.97 4.87
C LEU A 101 -1.59 -9.82 5.47
N TYR A 102 -0.29 -9.77 5.19
CA TYR A 102 0.59 -8.69 5.64
C TYR A 102 0.12 -7.33 5.11
N PHE A 103 -0.07 -7.21 3.79
CA PHE A 103 -0.48 -5.98 3.15
C PHE A 103 -1.86 -5.50 3.63
N PHE A 104 -2.87 -6.38 3.59
CA PHE A 104 -4.23 -6.03 4.01
C PHE A 104 -4.32 -5.73 5.51
N SER A 105 -3.53 -6.40 6.34
CA SER A 105 -3.45 -6.04 7.76
C SER A 105 -2.89 -4.64 7.95
N GLY A 106 -1.84 -4.26 7.20
CA GLY A 106 -1.29 -2.91 7.23
C GLY A 106 -2.30 -1.85 6.79
N VAL A 107 -3.05 -2.11 5.72
CA VAL A 107 -4.15 -1.23 5.25
C VAL A 107 -5.24 -1.12 6.32
N PHE A 108 -5.64 -2.24 6.92
CA PHE A 108 -6.67 -2.27 7.96
C PHE A 108 -6.25 -1.50 9.22
N PHE A 109 -5.01 -1.66 9.68
CA PHE A 109 -4.49 -0.92 10.83
C PHE A 109 -4.37 0.58 10.54
N ASN A 110 -4.05 0.99 9.31
CA ASN A 110 -4.09 2.40 8.93
C ASN A 110 -5.51 2.99 9.03
N VAL A 111 -6.52 2.27 8.55
CA VAL A 111 -7.92 2.70 8.68
C VAL A 111 -8.33 2.82 10.16
N ILE A 112 -7.96 1.84 10.99
CA ILE A 112 -8.21 1.90 12.43
C ILE A 112 -7.50 3.10 13.07
N ALA A 113 -6.24 3.33 12.74
CA ALA A 113 -5.47 4.44 13.28
C ALA A 113 -6.12 5.78 12.93
N SER A 114 -6.48 6.00 11.67
CA SER A 114 -7.20 7.20 11.24
C SER A 114 -8.56 7.33 11.93
N TRP A 115 -9.27 6.22 12.16
CA TRP A 115 -10.56 6.23 12.87
C TRP A 115 -10.39 6.65 14.33
N ILE A 116 -9.40 6.11 15.03
CA ILE A 116 -9.08 6.48 16.42
C ILE A 116 -8.69 7.97 16.49
N THR A 117 -7.84 8.45 15.57
CA THR A 117 -7.48 9.88 15.50
C THR A 117 -8.70 10.75 15.30
N TYR A 118 -9.62 10.36 14.41
CA TYR A 118 -10.86 11.07 14.18
C TYR A 118 -11.77 11.10 15.42
N LEU A 119 -11.86 10.02 16.19
CA LEU A 119 -12.64 10.00 17.44
C LEU A 119 -12.09 10.93 18.52
N ILE A 120 -10.77 11.10 18.59
CA ILE A 120 -10.11 11.93 19.60
C ILE A 120 -10.09 13.40 19.20
N THR A 121 -9.78 13.70 17.94
CA THR A 121 -9.49 15.06 17.46
C THR A 121 -10.63 15.67 16.64
N GLY A 122 -11.53 14.85 16.11
CA GLY A 122 -12.56 15.26 15.15
C GLY A 122 -12.02 15.50 13.72
N PHE A 123 -10.72 15.36 13.48
CA PHE A 123 -10.12 15.56 12.16
C PHE A 123 -9.96 14.23 11.41
N SER A 124 -10.44 14.20 10.17
CA SER A 124 -10.24 13.07 9.26
C SER A 124 -8.90 13.22 8.54
N GLU A 125 -7.88 12.49 8.98
CA GLU A 125 -6.62 12.41 8.26
C GLU A 125 -6.65 11.28 7.22
N ASN A 126 -6.12 11.56 6.04
CA ASN A 126 -5.96 10.57 4.99
C ASN A 126 -4.64 9.82 5.20
N PRO A 127 -4.66 8.53 5.61
CA PRO A 127 -3.44 7.80 5.88
C PRO A 127 -2.71 7.49 4.57
N SER A 128 -1.40 7.72 4.54
CA SER A 128 -0.59 7.28 3.40
C SER A 128 -0.34 5.78 3.47
N ILE A 129 -0.40 5.12 2.32
CA ILE A 129 -0.03 3.70 2.21
C ILE A 129 1.50 3.49 2.31
N ASP A 130 2.28 4.57 2.30
CA ASP A 130 3.74 4.54 2.41
C ASP A 130 4.22 3.83 3.68
N TYR A 131 3.44 3.89 4.78
CA TYR A 131 3.77 3.15 6.00
C TYR A 131 3.73 1.62 5.79
N VAL A 132 2.81 1.13 4.96
CA VAL A 132 2.74 -0.29 4.59
C VAL A 132 3.94 -0.66 3.72
N TYR A 133 4.33 0.21 2.77
CA TYR A 133 5.53 -0.06 1.98
C TYR A 133 6.83 0.03 2.80
N GLY A 134 6.90 0.94 3.76
CA GLY A 134 8.02 1.03 4.70
C GLY A 134 8.17 -0.23 5.55
N SER A 135 7.05 -0.78 6.05
CA SER A 135 7.08 -2.04 6.79
C SER A 135 7.49 -3.22 5.90
N MET A 136 7.01 -3.27 4.65
CA MET A 136 7.46 -4.24 3.65
C MET A 136 8.96 -4.12 3.34
N PHE A 137 9.48 -2.89 3.24
CA PHE A 137 10.91 -2.65 3.04
C PHE A 137 11.73 -3.23 4.20
N PHE A 138 11.33 -3.01 5.45
CA PHE A 138 12.00 -3.61 6.61
C PHE A 138 11.92 -5.14 6.60
N ALA A 139 10.77 -5.71 6.23
CA ALA A 139 10.64 -7.15 6.08
C ALA A 139 11.57 -7.71 4.99
N PHE A 140 11.72 -6.99 3.88
CA PHE A 140 12.63 -7.36 2.81
C PHE A 140 14.09 -7.30 3.25
N ALA A 141 14.49 -6.22 3.93
CA ALA A 141 15.84 -6.07 4.48
C ALA A 141 16.20 -7.20 5.45
N ALA A 142 15.24 -7.67 6.25
CA ALA A 142 15.45 -8.79 7.17
C ALA A 142 15.66 -10.15 6.46
N ILE A 143 15.01 -10.37 5.31
CA ILE A 143 15.12 -11.64 4.56
C ILE A 143 16.31 -11.63 3.60
N TYR A 144 16.59 -10.47 3.01
CA TYR A 144 17.59 -10.30 1.98
C TYR A 144 18.67 -9.29 2.40
N PRO A 145 19.40 -9.54 3.50
CA PRO A 145 20.33 -8.57 4.09
C PRO A 145 21.52 -8.22 3.19
N ASN A 146 21.84 -9.10 2.24
CA ASN A 146 22.97 -8.92 1.31
C ASN A 146 22.53 -8.29 -0.02
N THR A 147 21.28 -7.86 -0.18
CA THR A 147 20.84 -7.16 -1.39
C THR A 147 21.40 -5.75 -1.37
N GLN A 148 22.11 -5.38 -2.42
CA GLN A 148 22.64 -4.03 -2.60
C GLN A 148 21.76 -3.23 -3.55
N PHE A 149 21.45 -2.00 -3.16
CA PHE A 149 20.83 -1.01 -4.01
C PHE A 149 21.90 0.00 -4.46
N LEU A 150 21.96 0.27 -5.76
CA LEU A 150 22.87 1.29 -6.27
C LEU A 150 22.21 2.67 -6.16
N ILE A 151 22.63 3.47 -5.17
CA ILE A 151 22.25 4.87 -5.07
C ILE A 151 22.81 5.63 -6.28
N TYR A 152 21.94 6.31 -7.03
CA TYR A 152 22.24 6.98 -8.30
C TYR A 152 22.94 6.10 -9.34
N PHE A 153 22.75 4.77 -9.26
CA PHE A 153 23.47 3.80 -10.10
C PHE A 153 25.00 3.79 -9.91
N LEU A 154 25.50 4.42 -8.85
CA LEU A 154 26.94 4.62 -8.61
C LEU A 154 27.43 3.98 -7.32
N ILE A 155 26.69 4.13 -6.21
CA ILE A 155 27.15 3.72 -4.88
C ILE A 155 26.32 2.54 -4.39
N PRO A 156 26.91 1.34 -4.19
CA PRO A 156 26.21 0.21 -3.58
C PRO A 156 25.98 0.47 -2.09
N VAL A 157 24.72 0.35 -1.67
CA VAL A 157 24.28 0.47 -0.27
C VAL A 157 23.41 -0.72 0.10
#